data_AF-A0A059CTK5-F1
#
_entry.id   AF-A0A059CTK5-F1
#
_cell.length_a   1.000
_cell.length_b   1.000
_cell.length_c   1.000
_cell.angle_alpha   90.00
_cell.angle_beta   90.00
_cell.angle_gamma   90.00
#
_symmetry.space_group_name_H-M   'P 1'
#
loop_
_entity.id
_entity.type
_entity.pdbx_description
1 polymer ?
#
loop_
_entity_poly.entity_id
_entity_poly.type
_entity_poly.pdbx_seq_one_letter_code
_entity_poly.pdbx_strand_id
1 'polypeptide(L)'
;MTDSQLQSLHMRIGPNPNLGQNGRLLHILNPLGCFNEWIPLTYNLQILAEYIMENSKLRKKLEDVVGEYVKQLEILAKLRPADRPTCPGKPCNPNAPGANPNYWNAIMSQRMDDLEKRFNKLEELITEKLGP
;
A
#
# COMPACT_ATOMS: atom_id res chain seq x y z
N MET A 1 2.97 -4.93 19.58
CA MET A 1 2.84 -5.04 21.05
C MET A 1 1.48 -5.58 21.47
N THR A 2 1.47 -6.54 22.40
CA THR A 2 0.30 -7.03 23.16
C THR A 2 0.23 -6.31 24.51
N ASP A 3 -0.98 -6.13 25.08
CA ASP A 3 -1.19 -5.43 26.37
C ASP A 3 -0.32 -5.94 27.52
N SER A 4 0.07 -7.23 27.45
CA SER A 4 0.95 -7.90 28.41
C SER A 4 2.34 -7.27 28.52
N GLN A 5 2.92 -6.78 27.42
CA GLN A 5 4.25 -6.16 27.43
C GLN A 5 4.18 -4.77 28.10
N LEU A 6 3.05 -4.06 27.97
CA LEU A 6 2.86 -2.72 28.52
C LEU A 6 2.63 -2.82 30.02
N GLN A 7 1.82 -3.79 30.45
CA GLN A 7 1.68 -4.13 31.87
C GLN A 7 3.00 -4.53 32.52
N SER A 8 3.83 -5.33 31.86
CA SER A 8 5.16 -5.70 32.37
C SER A 8 6.07 -4.48 32.56
N LEU A 9 5.98 -3.50 31.65
CA LEU A 9 6.74 -2.27 31.71
C LEU A 9 6.25 -1.35 32.83
N HIS A 10 4.93 -1.22 33.02
CA HIS A 10 4.34 -0.53 34.18
C HIS A 10 4.75 -1.18 35.52
N MET A 11 4.84 -2.52 35.57
CA MET A 11 5.32 -3.24 36.75
C MET A 11 6.80 -2.98 37.05
N ARG A 12 7.64 -2.82 36.02
CA ARG A 12 9.08 -2.53 36.19
C ARG A 12 9.36 -1.08 36.61
N ILE A 13 8.60 -0.12 36.10
CA ILE A 13 8.80 1.30 36.40
C ILE A 13 8.12 1.70 37.72
N GLY A 14 7.09 0.96 38.14
CA GLY A 14 6.26 1.32 39.28
C GLY A 14 5.26 2.44 38.95
N PRO A 15 4.42 2.87 39.92
CA PRO A 15 3.49 3.98 39.72
C PRO A 15 4.29 5.28 39.54
N ASN A 16 4.51 5.69 38.29
CA ASN A 16 5.22 6.92 37.97
C ASN A 16 4.26 7.94 37.34
N PRO A 17 3.87 9.00 38.07
CA PRO A 17 2.91 9.99 37.58
C PRO A 17 3.46 10.82 36.41
N ASN A 18 4.76 10.76 36.14
CA ASN A 18 5.40 11.48 35.03
C ASN A 18 5.45 10.67 33.73
N LEU A 19 5.00 9.41 33.71
CA LEU A 19 4.99 8.57 32.52
C LEU A 19 3.63 8.68 31.80
N GLY A 20 3.60 9.41 30.69
CA GLY A 20 2.46 9.49 29.79
C GLY A 20 2.57 8.52 28.61
N GLN A 21 1.44 8.22 27.99
CA GLN A 21 1.37 7.39 26.78
C GLN A 21 0.79 8.20 25.62
N ASN A 22 1.43 8.11 24.45
CA ASN A 22 0.97 8.69 23.19
C ASN A 22 0.91 7.58 22.13
N GLY A 23 -0.28 7.01 21.96
CA GLY A 23 -0.46 5.80 21.15
C GLY A 23 0.36 4.63 21.71
N ARG A 24 1.35 4.17 20.94
CA ARG A 24 2.30 3.11 21.35
C ARG A 24 3.60 3.64 21.94
N LEU A 25 3.85 4.95 21.95
CA LEU A 25 5.08 5.51 22.51
C LEU A 25 4.84 6.02 23.93
N LEU A 26 5.87 5.95 24.74
CA LEU A 26 5.89 6.48 26.10
C LEU A 26 6.60 7.83 26.15
N HIS A 27 6.09 8.74 26.97
CA HIS A 27 6.67 10.04 27.19
C HIS A 27 6.92 10.25 28.69
N ILE A 28 8.08 10.83 29.01
CA ILE A 28 8.40 11.27 30.36
C ILE A 28 8.14 12.78 30.41
N LEU A 29 7.14 13.20 31.18
CA LEU A 29 6.72 14.61 31.31
C LEU A 29 7.75 15.46 32.06
N ASN A 30 8.39 14.87 33.06
CA ASN A 30 9.44 15.49 33.85
C ASN A 30 10.61 14.52 34.01
N PRO A 31 11.87 14.97 33.84
CA PRO A 31 13.03 14.12 34.08
C PRO A 31 13.00 13.57 35.51
N LEU A 32 13.18 12.26 35.62
CA LEU A 32 13.28 11.50 36.87
C LEU A 32 14.69 11.53 37.46
N GLY A 33 15.71 11.86 36.65
CA GLY A 33 17.11 11.98 37.08
C GLY A 33 17.73 10.65 37.51
N CYS A 34 17.20 9.51 37.05
CA CYS A 34 17.63 8.18 37.45
C CYS A 34 17.60 7.17 36.30
N PHE A 35 18.17 5.98 36.54
CA PHE A 35 18.28 4.93 35.50
C PHE A 35 16.93 4.49 34.91
N ASN A 36 15.82 4.73 35.62
CA ASN A 36 14.48 4.36 35.15
C ASN A 36 14.04 5.13 33.89
N GLU A 37 14.70 6.25 33.53
CA GLU A 37 14.45 6.97 32.28
C GLU A 37 14.86 6.16 31.02
N TRP A 38 15.80 5.23 31.17
CA TRP A 38 16.25 4.37 30.07
C TRP A 38 15.18 3.36 29.64
N ILE A 39 14.26 3.01 30.54
CA ILE A 39 13.23 2.00 30.26
C ILE A 39 12.24 2.51 29.21
N PRO A 40 11.60 3.70 29.34
CA PRO A 40 10.77 4.26 28.28
C PRO A 40 11.52 4.53 26.98
N LEU A 41 12.79 4.97 27.06
CA LEU A 41 13.61 5.22 25.87
C LEU A 41 13.85 3.96 25.05
N THR A 42 14.35 2.90 25.70
CA THR A 42 14.62 1.61 25.04
C THR A 42 13.35 0.98 24.49
N TYR A 43 12.24 1.12 25.21
CA TYR A 43 10.92 0.74 24.73
C TYR A 43 10.52 1.47 23.45
N ASN A 44 10.62 2.81 23.43
CA ASN A 44 10.27 3.61 22.25
C ASN A 44 11.13 3.24 21.04
N LEU A 45 12.43 2.97 21.23
CA LEU A 45 13.31 2.52 20.16
C LEU A 45 12.84 1.19 19.56
N GLN A 46 12.35 0.26 20.39
CA GLN A 46 11.80 -1.00 19.92
C GLN A 46 10.50 -0.80 19.13
N ILE A 47 9.60 0.05 19.60
CA ILE A 47 8.37 0.40 18.87
C ILE A 47 8.68 1.07 17.53
N LEU A 48 9.66 1.98 17.47
CA LEU A 48 10.12 2.58 16.22
C LEU A 48 10.70 1.55 15.26
N ALA A 49 11.47 0.57 15.76
CA ALA A 49 11.97 -0.53 14.93
C ALA A 49 10.84 -1.38 14.34
N GLU A 50 9.80 -1.68 15.12
CA GLU A 50 8.59 -2.36 14.63
C GLU A 50 7.92 -1.56 13.49
N TYR A 51 7.72 -0.25 13.68
CA TYR A 51 7.14 0.61 12.65
C TYR A 51 7.99 0.68 11.38
N ILE A 52 9.32 0.72 11.49
CA ILE A 52 10.23 0.71 10.34
C ILE A 52 10.10 -0.62 9.58
N MET A 53 10.04 -1.75 10.29
CA MET A 53 9.87 -3.06 9.69
C MET A 53 8.52 -3.20 8.98
N GLU A 54 7.43 -2.74 9.58
CA GLU A 54 6.10 -2.75 8.96
C GLU A 54 6.06 -1.86 7.70
N ASN A 55 6.61 -0.64 7.79
CA ASN A 55 6.73 0.25 6.63
C ASN A 55 7.56 -0.37 5.51
N SER A 56 8.65 -1.05 5.82
CA SER A 56 9.47 -1.75 4.83
C SER A 56 8.67 -2.84 4.09
N LYS A 57 7.86 -3.63 4.82
CA LYS A 57 6.97 -4.63 4.21
C LYS A 57 5.91 -3.98 3.32
N LEU A 58 5.32 -2.86 3.75
CA LEU A 58 4.31 -2.14 2.97
C LEU A 58 4.92 -1.53 1.69
N ARG A 59 6.12 -0.96 1.78
CA ARG A 59 6.86 -0.45 0.61
C ARG A 59 7.11 -1.55 -0.43
N LYS A 60 7.54 -2.73 0.02
CA LYS A 60 7.75 -3.87 -0.88
C LYS A 60 6.44 -4.29 -1.58
N LYS A 61 5.33 -4.37 -0.85
CA LYS A 61 4.02 -4.67 -1.44
C LYS A 61 3.59 -3.61 -2.46
N LEU A 62 3.86 -2.33 -2.18
CA LEU A 62 3.57 -1.25 -3.11
C LEU A 62 4.40 -1.37 -4.39
N GLU A 63 5.69 -1.66 -4.27
CA GLU A 63 6.57 -1.93 -5.42
C GLU A 63 6.07 -3.13 -6.25
N ASP A 64 5.62 -4.21 -5.60
CA ASP A 64 5.06 -5.37 -6.28
C ASP A 64 3.79 -5.01 -7.08
N VAL A 65 2.87 -4.25 -6.47
CA VAL A 65 1.62 -3.79 -7.12
C VAL A 65 1.91 -2.87 -8.30
N VAL A 66 2.81 -1.89 -8.11
CA VAL A 66 3.22 -0.97 -9.19
C VAL A 66 3.89 -1.75 -10.32
N GLY A 67 4.76 -2.69 -9.99
CA GLY A 67 5.43 -3.56 -10.97
C GLY A 67 4.44 -4.38 -11.79
N GLU A 68 3.42 -4.95 -11.15
CA GLU A 68 2.37 -5.71 -11.85
C GLU A 68 1.51 -4.80 -12.75
N TYR A 69 1.17 -3.60 -12.27
CA TYR A 69 0.44 -2.63 -13.06
C TYR A 69 1.22 -2.18 -14.30
N VAL A 70 2.52 -1.92 -14.17
CA VAL A 70 3.40 -1.58 -15.31
C VAL A 70 3.43 -2.72 -16.33
N LYS A 71 3.57 -3.98 -15.89
CA LYS A 71 3.53 -5.14 -16.79
C LYS A 71 2.20 -5.23 -17.54
N GLN A 72 1.07 -5.00 -16.87
CA GLN A 72 -0.24 -5.00 -17.51
C GLN A 72 -0.34 -3.89 -18.57
N LEU A 73 0.16 -2.69 -18.27
CA LEU A 73 0.23 -1.60 -19.25
C LEU A 73 1.12 -1.94 -20.44
N GLU A 74 2.28 -2.58 -20.23
CA GLU A 74 3.14 -3.03 -21.33
C GLU A 74 2.47 -4.08 -22.21
N ILE A 75 1.74 -5.03 -21.61
CA ILE A 75 0.96 -6.03 -22.34
C ILE A 75 -0.13 -5.33 -23.17
N LEU A 76 -0.85 -4.37 -22.58
CA LEU A 76 -1.86 -3.58 -23.27
C LEU A 76 -1.26 -2.74 -24.40
N ALA A 77 -0.07 -2.18 -24.21
CA ALA A 77 0.64 -1.41 -25.23
C ALA A 77 1.09 -2.30 -26.40
N LYS A 78 1.53 -3.54 -26.14
CA LYS A 78 1.90 -4.53 -27.17
C LYS A 78 0.69 -5.14 -27.89
N LEU A 79 -0.46 -5.23 -27.23
CA LEU A 79 -1.72 -5.71 -27.80
C LEU A 79 -2.46 -4.64 -28.61
N ARG A 80 -2.11 -3.36 -28.44
CA ARG A 80 -2.53 -2.32 -29.38
C ARG A 80 -1.91 -2.65 -30.73
N PRO A 81 -2.70 -2.78 -31.81
CA PRO A 81 -2.12 -3.02 -33.13
C PRO A 81 -1.08 -1.94 -33.42
N ALA A 82 0.11 -2.33 -33.84
CA ALA A 82 1.13 -1.40 -34.37
C ALA A 82 0.67 -0.75 -35.69
N ASP A 83 -0.56 -1.00 -36.12
CA ASP A 83 -1.12 -0.54 -37.37
C ASP A 83 -1.68 0.88 -37.21
N ARG A 84 -0.79 1.87 -37.26
CA ARG A 84 -1.00 2.81 -38.38
C ARG A 84 -0.25 2.20 -39.55
N PRO A 85 -0.92 1.58 -40.52
CA PRO A 85 -0.31 1.49 -41.82
C PRO A 85 -0.16 2.94 -42.27
N THR A 86 1.08 3.40 -42.45
CA THR A 86 1.35 4.37 -43.50
C THR A 86 0.76 3.75 -44.77
N CYS A 87 -0.46 4.11 -45.14
CA CYS A 87 -1.05 3.73 -46.41
C CYS A 87 -0.45 4.65 -47.49
N PRO A 88 0.43 4.16 -48.39
CA PRO A 88 0.62 4.85 -49.64
C PRO A 88 -0.55 4.42 -50.55
N GLY A 89 -1.63 5.19 -50.54
CA GLY A 89 -2.54 5.30 -51.69
C GLY A 89 -3.45 4.12 -52.06
N LYS A 90 -4.08 3.40 -51.11
CA LYS A 90 -5.28 2.60 -51.42
C LYS A 90 -6.41 2.84 -50.40
N PRO A 91 -7.67 2.97 -50.84
CA PRO A 91 -8.79 3.17 -49.93
C PRO A 91 -9.05 1.88 -49.14
N CYS A 92 -8.87 1.95 -47.83
CA CYS A 92 -9.11 0.85 -46.91
C CYS A 92 -10.61 0.47 -46.96
N ASN A 93 -10.90 -0.82 -47.14
CA ASN A 93 -12.27 -1.35 -47.13
C ASN A 93 -12.88 -1.19 -45.71
N PRO A 94 -13.97 -0.44 -45.53
CA PRO A 94 -14.56 -0.15 -44.22
C PRO A 94 -15.19 -1.37 -43.52
N ASN A 95 -15.28 -2.53 -44.19
CA ASN A 95 -15.89 -3.75 -43.66
C ASN A 95 -14.89 -4.79 -43.11
N ALA A 96 -13.62 -4.42 -42.91
CA ALA A 96 -12.63 -5.34 -42.33
C ALA A 96 -12.92 -5.56 -40.82
N PRO A 97 -12.88 -6.81 -40.29
CA PRO A 97 -13.21 -7.11 -38.89
C PRO A 97 -12.33 -6.41 -37.83
N GLY A 98 -11.19 -5.85 -38.23
CA GLY A 98 -10.29 -5.07 -37.37
C GLY A 98 -10.47 -3.55 -37.43
N ALA A 99 -11.36 -3.05 -38.30
CA ALA A 99 -11.49 -1.61 -38.59
C ALA A 99 -12.63 -0.92 -37.81
N ASN A 100 -13.36 -1.63 -36.93
CA ASN A 100 -14.43 -1.03 -36.15
C ASN A 100 -13.90 -0.51 -34.79
N PRO A 101 -13.66 0.81 -34.65
CA PRO A 101 -13.18 1.39 -33.39
C PRO A 101 -14.13 1.13 -32.21
N ASN A 102 -15.42 0.88 -32.45
CA ASN A 102 -16.38 0.57 -31.39
C ASN A 102 -16.11 -0.80 -30.74
N TYR A 103 -15.57 -1.77 -31.48
CA TYR A 103 -15.20 -3.07 -30.92
C TYR A 103 -14.01 -2.95 -29.96
N TRP A 104 -12.97 -2.20 -30.35
CA TRP A 104 -11.81 -1.94 -29.50
C TRP A 104 -12.15 -1.07 -28.30
N ASN A 105 -13.01 -0.06 -28.47
CA ASN A 105 -13.51 0.76 -27.38
C ASN A 105 -14.32 -0.08 -26.39
N ALA A 106 -15.23 -0.95 -26.86
CA ALA A 106 -16.01 -1.82 -25.99
C ALA A 106 -15.12 -2.80 -25.20
N ILE A 107 -14.12 -3.41 -25.85
CA ILE A 107 -13.16 -4.30 -25.17
C ILE A 107 -12.32 -3.53 -24.15
N MET A 108 -11.85 -2.32 -24.46
CA MET A 108 -11.06 -1.53 -23.52
C MET A 108 -11.91 -1.03 -22.34
N SER A 109 -13.14 -0.58 -22.58
CA SER A 109 -14.08 -0.20 -21.52
C SER A 109 -14.34 -1.38 -20.59
N GLN A 110 -14.67 -2.55 -21.14
CA GLN A 110 -14.93 -3.74 -20.32
C GLN A 110 -13.71 -4.18 -19.49
N ARG A 111 -12.49 -3.98 -20.02
CA ARG A 111 -11.25 -4.29 -19.30
C ARG A 111 -10.93 -3.26 -18.22
N MET A 112 -11.21 -1.98 -18.46
CA MET A 112 -11.07 -0.93 -17.44
C MET A 112 -12.06 -1.15 -16.29
N ASP A 113 -13.30 -1.53 -16.60
CA ASP A 113 -14.31 -1.87 -15.58
C ASP A 113 -13.87 -3.08 -14.73
N ASP A 114 -13.24 -4.09 -15.33
CA ASP A 114 -12.72 -5.25 -14.60
C ASP A 114 -11.52 -4.88 -13.70
N LEU A 115 -10.66 -3.98 -14.17
CA LEU A 115 -9.54 -3.45 -13.36
C LEU A 115 -10.06 -2.61 -12.18
N GLU A 116 -11.03 -1.75 -12.41
CA GLU A 116 -11.65 -0.92 -11.37
C GLU A 116 -12.31 -1.81 -10.30
N LYS A 117 -13.03 -2.86 -10.71
CA LYS A 117 -13.60 -3.85 -9.77
C LYS A 117 -12.53 -4.56 -8.93
N ARG A 118 -11.42 -4.95 -9.55
CA ARG A 118 -10.30 -5.58 -8.81
C ARG A 118 -9.67 -4.61 -7.83
N PHE A 119 -9.55 -3.34 -8.21
CA PHE A 119 -8.99 -2.30 -7.35
C PHE A 119 -9.89 -2.02 -6.15
N ASN A 120 -11.19 -1.84 -6.37
CA ASN A 120 -12.18 -1.63 -5.30
C ASN A 120 -12.22 -2.82 -4.33
N LYS A 121 -12.15 -4.06 -4.85
CA LYS A 121 -12.06 -5.26 -4.01
C LYS A 121 -10.76 -5.30 -3.18
N LEU A 122 -9.67 -4.77 -3.71
CA LEU A 122 -8.40 -4.70 -3.01
C LEU A 122 -8.42 -3.62 -1.93
N GLU A 123 -9.07 -2.48 -2.18
CA GLU A 123 -9.38 -1.46 -1.17
C GLU A 123 -10.28 -2.00 -0.06
N GLU A 124 -11.36 -2.72 -0.40
CA GLU A 124 -12.23 -3.37 0.60
C GLU A 124 -11.44 -4.33 1.49
N LEU A 125 -10.58 -5.18 0.91
CA LEU A 125 -9.72 -6.10 1.67
C LEU A 125 -8.71 -5.39 2.56
N ILE A 126 -8.16 -4.25 2.11
CA ILE A 126 -7.28 -3.42 2.92
C ILE A 126 -8.06 -2.81 4.08
N THR A 127 -9.28 -2.34 3.83
CA THR A 127 -10.15 -1.70 4.83
C THR A 127 -10.68 -2.71 5.84
N GLU A 128 -11.02 -3.94 5.43
CA GLU A 128 -11.37 -5.06 6.32
C GLU A 128 -10.17 -5.51 7.19
N LYS A 129 -8.96 -5.56 6.62
CA LYS A 129 -7.75 -5.92 7.38
C LYS A 129 -7.24 -4.81 8.31
N LEU A 130 -7.71 -3.58 8.11
CA LEU A 130 -7.43 -2.40 8.92
C LEU A 130 -8.66 -1.91 9.71
N GLY A 131 -9.71 -2.73 9.84
CA GLY A 131 -10.88 -2.43 10.67
C GLY A 131 -10.49 -2.13 12.13
N PRO A 132 -11.30 -1.32 12.83
CA PRO A 132 -10.90 -0.34 13.86
C PRO A 132 -9.97 -0.84 14.97
#